data_AF-A0A6P1YBX9-F1
#
_entry.id   AF-A0A6P1YBX9-F1
#
_cell.length_a   1.000
_cell.length_b   1.000
_cell.length_c   1.000
_cell.angle_alpha   90.00
_cell.angle_beta   90.00
_cell.angle_gamma   90.00
#
_symmetry.space_group_name_H-M   'P 1'
#
loop_
_entity.id
_entity.type
_entity.pdbx_description
1 polymer ?
#
loop_
_entity_poly.entity_id
_entity_poly.type
_entity_poly.pdbx_seq_one_letter_code
_entity_poly.pdbx_strand_id
1 'polypeptide(L)'
;MWEAVQLELERRRAFVQKYGIKKLDYATIKNPFAGRVICGYCGSVFGRKVWNSNDERFRRSVWRCNNKYKVKGKKGCENKHIDDKVLYQAFVNTFNVMIENKDYFMDKWKEGIKSENTLIRYKSKQFIEILKNAKPIEKFDMDLFFSIVEKMVVFDGKKIIVRLLDGTEIEGVIK
;
A
#
# COMPACT_ATOMS: atom_id res chain seq x y z
N MET A 1 21.82 -0.37 14.08
CA MET A 1 20.38 -0.66 14.27
C MET A 1 19.60 0.58 14.72
N TRP A 2 20.12 1.36 15.68
CA TRP A 2 19.49 2.60 16.17
C TRP A 2 19.18 3.66 15.09
N GLU A 3 20.14 3.99 14.22
CA GLU A 3 19.93 4.96 13.13
C GLU A 3 18.82 4.56 12.14
N ALA A 4 18.76 3.28 11.76
CA ALA A 4 17.71 2.77 10.87
C ALA A 4 16.31 2.96 11.47
N VAL A 5 16.20 2.79 12.80
CA VAL A 5 14.94 3.00 13.52
C VAL A 5 14.56 4.49 13.51
N GLN A 6 15.51 5.41 13.74
CA GLN A 6 15.25 6.85 13.67
C GLN A 6 14.78 7.26 12.26
N LEU A 7 15.47 6.82 11.22
CA LEU A 7 15.09 7.09 9.83
C LEU A 7 13.71 6.51 9.48
N GLU A 8 13.36 5.33 9.99
CA GLU A 8 12.01 4.76 9.79
C GLU A 8 10.93 5.56 10.54
N LEU A 9 11.22 6.06 11.74
CA LEU A 9 10.31 6.94 12.48
C LEU A 9 10.09 8.27 11.74
N GLU A 10 11.16 8.87 11.22
CA GLU A 10 11.09 10.08 10.39
C GLU A 10 10.29 9.84 9.10
N ARG A 11 10.56 8.74 8.39
CA ARG A 11 9.79 8.34 7.19
C ARG A 11 8.30 8.26 7.50
N ARG A 12 7.92 7.60 8.61
CA ARG A 12 6.51 7.50 9.05
C ARG A 12 5.92 8.87 9.37
N ARG A 13 6.64 9.73 10.11
CA ARG A 13 6.19 11.10 10.42
C ARG A 13 5.96 11.91 9.15
N ALA A 14 6.92 11.88 8.22
CA ALA A 14 6.82 12.57 6.94
C ALA A 14 5.62 12.06 6.11
N PHE A 15 5.38 10.74 6.10
CA PHE A 15 4.22 10.15 5.43
C PHE A 15 2.89 10.65 6.02
N VAL A 16 2.77 10.62 7.36
CA VAL A 16 1.58 11.07 8.08
C VAL A 16 1.30 12.55 7.81
N GLN A 17 2.32 13.40 7.86
CA GLN A 17 2.23 14.83 7.57
C GLN A 17 1.82 15.07 6.11
N LYS A 18 2.48 14.43 5.15
CA LYS A 18 2.22 14.59 3.71
C LYS A 18 0.78 14.29 3.32
N TYR A 19 0.19 13.26 3.93
CA TYR A 19 -1.16 12.80 3.59
C TYR A 19 -2.24 13.26 4.56
N GLY A 20 -1.89 14.09 5.55
CA GLY A 20 -2.83 14.63 6.54
C GLY A 20 -3.56 13.54 7.34
N ILE A 21 -2.86 12.45 7.65
CA ILE A 21 -3.42 11.32 8.41
C ILE A 21 -3.15 11.56 9.90
N LYS A 22 -3.96 11.00 10.80
CA LYS A 22 -3.70 11.13 12.25
C LYS A 22 -2.55 10.23 12.74
N LYS A 23 -2.50 8.98 12.27
CA LYS A 23 -1.39 8.01 12.49
C LYS A 23 -1.49 6.87 11.49
N LEU A 24 -0.39 6.13 11.29
CA LEU A 24 -0.35 4.98 10.36
C LEU A 24 -0.88 3.69 11.01
N ASP A 25 -0.86 3.61 12.34
CA ASP A 25 -1.17 2.40 13.13
C ASP A 25 -2.68 2.18 13.33
N TYR A 26 -3.53 2.68 12.44
CA TYR A 26 -4.97 2.36 12.43
C TYR A 26 -5.29 1.08 11.67
N ALA A 27 -4.30 0.50 10.99
CA ALA A 27 -4.51 -0.73 10.27
C ALA A 27 -4.82 -1.87 11.25
N THR A 28 -5.85 -2.65 10.95
CA THR A 28 -6.29 -3.79 11.74
C THR A 28 -6.55 -4.97 10.82
N ILE A 29 -6.75 -6.16 11.39
CA ILE A 29 -7.14 -7.36 10.64
C ILE A 29 -8.36 -7.09 9.73
N LYS A 30 -9.31 -6.28 10.20
CA LYS A 30 -10.54 -5.93 9.46
C LYS A 30 -10.38 -4.72 8.52
N ASN A 31 -9.26 -4.01 8.58
CA ASN A 31 -9.01 -2.79 7.82
C ASN A 31 -7.49 -2.59 7.53
N PRO A 32 -6.84 -3.52 6.80
CA PRO A 32 -5.38 -3.50 6.62
C PRO A 32 -4.88 -2.29 5.83
N PHE A 33 -5.70 -1.76 4.92
CA PHE A 33 -5.27 -0.67 4.04
C PHE A 33 -5.47 0.74 4.64
N ALA A 34 -5.86 0.82 5.92
CA ALA A 34 -6.13 2.09 6.59
C ALA A 34 -4.94 3.04 6.50
N GLY A 35 -5.15 4.24 5.97
CA GLY A 35 -4.10 5.24 5.81
C GLY A 35 -3.07 4.93 4.72
N ARG A 36 -3.22 3.84 3.96
CA ARG A 36 -2.26 3.41 2.93
C ARG A 36 -2.82 3.43 1.51
N VAL A 37 -4.13 3.60 1.34
CA VAL A 37 -4.75 3.81 0.03
C VAL A 37 -4.84 5.30 -0.27
N ILE A 38 -4.15 5.75 -1.30
CA ILE A 38 -4.01 7.16 -1.68
C ILE A 38 -4.74 7.42 -3.00
N CYS A 39 -5.41 8.56 -3.10
CA CYS A 39 -6.02 9.01 -4.33
C CYS A 39 -4.96 9.49 -5.33
N GLY A 40 -4.93 8.87 -6.50
CA GLY A 40 -4.04 9.27 -7.59
C GLY A 40 -4.30 10.69 -8.14
N TYR A 41 -5.52 11.21 -8.04
CA TYR A 41 -5.83 12.57 -8.53
C TYR A 41 -5.58 13.71 -7.55
N CYS A 42 -6.06 13.61 -6.31
CA CYS A 42 -5.98 14.72 -5.35
C CYS A 42 -5.02 14.45 -4.17
N GLY A 43 -4.31 13.33 -4.16
CA GLY A 43 -3.38 12.96 -3.09
C GLY A 43 -4.02 12.63 -1.74
N SER A 44 -5.33 12.86 -1.56
CA SER A 44 -6.03 12.55 -0.32
C SER A 44 -6.17 11.05 -0.09
N VAL A 45 -6.22 10.62 1.17
CA VAL A 45 -6.47 9.22 1.52
C VAL A 45 -7.87 8.75 1.11
N PHE A 46 -7.95 7.49 0.70
CA PHE A 46 -9.21 6.77 0.62
C PHE A 46 -9.62 6.31 2.02
N GLY A 47 -10.92 6.32 2.28
CA GLY A 47 -11.51 5.74 3.49
C GLY A 47 -12.43 4.56 3.14
N ARG A 48 -12.38 3.52 3.97
CA ARG A 48 -13.30 2.38 3.90
C ARG A 48 -14.73 2.82 4.20
N LYS A 49 -15.68 2.34 3.42
CA LYS A 49 -17.13 2.56 3.55
C LYS A 49 -17.83 1.22 3.39
N VAL A 50 -18.93 1.05 4.12
CA VAL A 50 -19.85 -0.08 3.92
C VAL A 50 -21.03 0.43 3.12
N TRP A 51 -21.33 -0.23 2.00
CA TRP A 51 -22.52 0.03 1.18
C TRP A 51 -23.52 -1.10 1.37
N ASN A 52 -24.81 -0.78 1.21
CA ASN A 52 -25.93 -1.69 1.46
C ASN A 52 -25.88 -2.31 2.86
N SER A 53 -25.63 -1.49 3.89
CA SER A 53 -25.45 -1.97 5.27
C SER A 53 -26.65 -2.69 5.85
N ASN A 54 -27.84 -2.47 5.30
CA ASN A 54 -29.10 -3.00 5.82
C ASN A 54 -29.53 -4.31 5.12
N ASP A 55 -28.86 -4.70 4.03
CA ASP A 55 -29.11 -5.98 3.35
C ASP A 55 -27.81 -6.78 3.25
N GLU A 56 -27.70 -7.79 4.10
CA GLU A 56 -26.49 -8.63 4.20
C GLU A 56 -26.15 -9.32 2.87
N ARG A 57 -27.14 -9.57 2.00
CA ARG A 57 -26.91 -10.20 0.68
C ARG A 57 -26.14 -9.31 -0.28
N PHE A 58 -26.29 -7.99 -0.15
CA PHE A 58 -25.64 -7.01 -1.02
C PHE A 58 -24.60 -6.15 -0.29
N ARG A 59 -24.38 -6.43 1.00
CA ARG A 59 -23.42 -5.72 1.83
C ARG A 59 -22.03 -5.86 1.25
N ARG A 60 -21.40 -4.72 0.96
CA ARG A 60 -20.02 -4.69 0.45
C ARG A 60 -19.20 -3.60 1.09
N SER A 61 -17.90 -3.85 1.17
CA SER A 61 -16.91 -2.88 1.61
C SER A 61 -16.24 -2.27 0.39
N VAL A 62 -16.21 -0.96 0.34
CA VAL A 62 -15.56 -0.19 -0.73
C VAL A 62 -14.65 0.87 -0.13
N TRP A 63 -13.65 1.26 -0.89
CA TRP A 63 -12.76 2.38 -0.56
C TRP A 63 -13.09 3.55 -1.48
N ARG A 64 -13.25 4.73 -0.89
CA ARG A 64 -13.56 5.97 -1.63
C ARG A 64 -12.66 7.09 -1.15
N CYS A 65 -12.19 7.92 -2.08
CA CYS A 65 -11.48 9.15 -1.76
C CYS A 65 -12.26 9.99 -0.73
N ASN A 66 -11.62 10.34 0.40
CA ASN A 66 -12.26 11.14 1.44
C ASN A 66 -12.54 12.58 1.01
N ASN A 67 -11.80 13.11 0.03
CA ASN A 67 -12.03 14.45 -0.50
C ASN A 67 -13.25 14.55 -1.42
N LYS A 68 -13.77 13.41 -1.92
CA LYS A 68 -14.83 13.40 -2.94
C LYS A 68 -16.10 14.14 -2.52
N TYR A 69 -16.52 13.96 -1.27
CA TYR A 69 -17.71 14.62 -0.71
C TYR A 69 -17.41 15.24 0.65
N LYS A 70 -16.20 15.79 0.81
CA LYS A 70 -15.77 16.42 2.07
C LYS A 70 -16.64 17.63 2.43
N VAL A 71 -17.09 18.37 1.42
CA VAL A 71 -18.04 19.48 1.56
C VAL A 71 -19.39 19.05 0.99
N LYS A 72 -20.46 19.19 1.78
CA LYS A 72 -21.81 18.82 1.35
C LYS A 72 -22.20 19.57 0.08
N GLY A 73 -22.73 18.86 -0.90
CA GLY A 73 -23.15 19.43 -2.19
C GLY A 73 -22.01 19.75 -3.17
N LYS A 74 -20.74 19.57 -2.79
CA LYS A 74 -19.59 19.79 -3.68
C LYS A 74 -18.81 18.50 -3.92
N LYS A 75 -18.57 18.18 -5.18
CA LYS A 75 -17.75 17.05 -5.58
C LYS A 75 -16.29 17.49 -5.67
N GLY A 76 -15.50 17.18 -4.64
CA GLY A 76 -14.09 17.62 -4.54
C GLY A 76 -13.07 16.71 -5.23
N CYS A 77 -13.50 15.56 -5.77
CA CYS A 77 -12.63 14.63 -6.48
C CYS A 77 -13.46 13.74 -7.41
N GLU A 78 -12.98 13.55 -8.63
CA GLU A 78 -13.64 12.71 -9.64
C GLU A 78 -13.39 11.21 -9.43
N ASN A 79 -12.29 10.86 -8.75
CA ASN A 79 -11.84 9.47 -8.57
C ASN A 79 -12.97 8.55 -8.08
N LYS A 80 -13.08 7.37 -8.69
CA LYS A 80 -14.10 6.38 -8.37
C LYS A 80 -13.76 5.62 -7.09
N HIS A 81 -14.74 4.86 -6.61
CA HIS A 81 -14.51 3.93 -5.52
C HIS A 81 -13.80 2.68 -6.06
N ILE A 82 -13.21 1.89 -5.16
CA ILE A 82 -12.65 0.59 -5.47
C ILE A 82 -13.15 -0.42 -4.44
N ASP A 83 -13.51 -1.63 -4.88
CA ASP A 83 -13.97 -2.67 -3.97
C ASP A 83 -12.81 -3.17 -3.09
N ASP A 84 -13.11 -3.47 -1.82
CA ASP A 84 -12.12 -3.93 -0.84
C ASP A 84 -11.32 -5.13 -1.37
N LYS A 85 -12.03 -6.10 -1.97
CA LYS A 85 -11.45 -7.32 -2.58
C LYS A 85 -10.39 -7.04 -3.66
N VAL A 86 -10.56 -5.96 -4.42
CA VAL A 86 -9.62 -5.60 -5.49
C VAL A 86 -8.28 -5.17 -4.92
N LEU A 87 -8.26 -4.49 -3.77
CA LEU A 87 -7.00 -4.11 -3.10
C LEU A 87 -6.26 -5.34 -2.59
N TYR A 88 -6.96 -6.31 -2.00
CA TYR A 88 -6.36 -7.59 -1.59
C TYR A 88 -5.74 -8.31 -2.78
N GLN A 89 -6.49 -8.46 -3.88
CA GLN A 89 -6.01 -9.14 -5.08
C GLN A 89 -4.82 -8.40 -5.73
N ALA A 90 -4.86 -7.07 -5.76
CA ALA A 90 -3.78 -6.27 -6.32
C ALA A 90 -2.46 -6.48 -5.57
N PHE A 91 -2.49 -6.62 -4.23
CA PHE A 91 -1.30 -6.97 -3.47
C PHE A 91 -0.79 -8.38 -3.81
N VAL A 92 -1.68 -9.38 -3.79
CA VAL A 92 -1.32 -10.77 -4.13
C VAL A 92 -0.67 -10.85 -5.51
N ASN A 93 -1.29 -10.22 -6.52
CA ASN A 93 -0.76 -10.16 -7.87
C ASN A 93 0.61 -9.47 -7.92
N THR A 94 0.74 -8.32 -7.24
CA THR A 94 2.01 -7.57 -7.19
C THR A 94 3.12 -8.41 -6.58
N PHE A 95 2.83 -9.09 -5.46
CA PHE A 95 3.82 -9.94 -4.80
C PHE A 95 4.24 -11.13 -5.67
N ASN A 96 3.29 -11.76 -6.36
CA ASN A 96 3.60 -12.87 -7.27
C ASN A 96 4.45 -12.39 -8.46
N VAL A 97 4.19 -11.21 -9.02
CA VAL A 97 5.05 -10.58 -10.03
C VAL A 97 6.46 -10.32 -9.49
N MET A 98 6.61 -9.93 -8.22
CA MET A 98 7.92 -9.77 -7.60
C MET A 98 8.68 -11.09 -7.50
N ILE A 99 7.98 -12.20 -7.25
CA ILE A 99 8.58 -13.55 -7.21
C ILE A 99 8.98 -14.02 -8.60
N GLU A 100 8.12 -13.82 -9.60
CA GLU A 100 8.42 -14.16 -11.00
C GLU A 100 9.65 -13.39 -11.51
N ASN A 101 9.84 -12.16 -11.06
CA ASN A 101 10.97 -11.30 -11.42
C ASN A 101 12.01 -11.20 -10.30
N LYS A 102 12.15 -12.27 -9.49
CA LYS A 102 12.97 -12.24 -8.27
C LYS A 102 14.41 -11.81 -8.51
N ASP A 103 15.05 -12.25 -9.59
CA ASP A 103 16.45 -11.93 -9.87
C ASP A 103 16.66 -10.41 -10.01
N TYR A 104 15.76 -9.71 -10.72
CA TYR A 104 15.77 -8.26 -10.83
C TYR A 104 15.71 -7.56 -9.46
N PHE A 105 14.79 -8.00 -8.59
CA PHE A 105 14.66 -7.42 -7.25
C PHE A 105 15.87 -7.74 -6.36
N MET A 106 16.39 -8.97 -6.44
CA MET A 106 17.56 -9.40 -5.68
C MET A 106 18.79 -8.58 -6.04
N ASP A 107 19.04 -8.34 -7.33
CA ASP A 107 20.19 -7.55 -7.78
C ASP A 107 20.07 -6.08 -7.37
N LYS A 108 18.88 -5.48 -7.55
CA LYS A 108 18.59 -4.14 -7.05
C LYS A 108 18.86 -4.00 -5.55
N TRP A 109 18.45 -4.97 -4.74
CA TRP A 109 18.65 -4.91 -3.29
C TRP A 109 20.08 -5.23 -2.86
N LYS A 110 20.83 -6.04 -3.62
CA LYS A 110 22.28 -6.19 -3.41
C LYS A 110 23.02 -4.87 -3.62
N GLU A 111 22.61 -4.06 -4.59
CA GLU A 111 23.13 -2.69 -4.76
C GLU A 111 22.71 -1.79 -3.60
N GLY A 112 21.45 -1.87 -3.16
CA GLY A 112 20.94 -1.12 -2.00
C GLY A 112 21.70 -1.41 -0.70
N ILE A 113 22.25 -2.62 -0.52
CA ILE A 113 23.12 -2.96 0.62
C ILE A 113 24.41 -2.12 0.64
N LYS A 114 24.88 -1.66 -0.52
CA LYS A 114 26.08 -0.82 -0.64
C LYS A 114 25.81 0.67 -0.44
N SER A 115 24.55 1.08 -0.30
CA SER A 115 24.16 2.47 -0.11
C SER A 115 24.75 3.06 1.19
N GLU A 116 25.07 4.35 1.18
CA GLU A 116 25.45 5.09 2.40
C GLU A 116 24.26 5.28 3.35
N ASN A 117 23.03 5.26 2.82
CA ASN A 117 21.82 5.44 3.62
C ASN A 117 21.51 4.17 4.43
N THR A 118 21.57 4.28 5.76
CA THR A 118 21.35 3.16 6.69
C THR A 118 19.95 2.55 6.57
N LEU A 119 18.90 3.33 6.26
CA LEU A 119 17.54 2.81 6.06
C LEU A 119 17.45 1.98 4.78
N ILE A 120 18.05 2.43 3.68
CA ILE A 120 18.08 1.69 2.41
C ILE A 120 18.75 0.33 2.63
N ARG A 121 19.94 0.32 3.25
CA ARG A 121 20.65 -0.94 3.57
C ARG A 121 19.80 -1.90 4.40
N TYR A 122 19.14 -1.38 5.44
CA TYR A 122 18.29 -2.18 6.31
C TYR A 122 17.09 -2.78 5.55
N LYS A 123 16.39 -1.97 4.75
CA LYS A 123 15.25 -2.42 3.95
C LYS A 123 15.64 -3.40 2.86
N SER A 124 16.76 -3.19 2.17
CA SER A 124 17.29 -4.12 1.18
C SER A 124 17.58 -5.50 1.79
N LYS A 125 18.23 -5.55 2.97
CA LYS A 125 18.45 -6.82 3.70
C LYS A 125 17.13 -7.50 4.08
N GLN A 126 16.17 -6.72 4.60
CA GLN A 126 14.84 -7.23 4.96
C GLN A 126 14.13 -7.83 3.74
N PHE A 127 14.15 -7.14 2.60
CA PHE A 127 13.47 -7.56 1.38
C PHE A 127 14.11 -8.80 0.75
N ILE A 128 15.44 -8.88 0.76
CA ILE A 128 16.18 -10.08 0.34
C ILE A 128 15.75 -11.29 1.18
N GLU A 129 15.69 -11.14 2.52
CA GLU A 129 15.31 -12.26 3.40
C GLU A 129 13.88 -12.74 3.12
N ILE A 130 12.95 -11.80 2.91
CA ILE A 130 11.57 -12.12 2.56
C ILE A 130 11.50 -12.89 1.23
N LEU A 131 12.14 -12.39 0.16
CA LEU A 131 12.03 -13.02 -1.16
C LEU A 131 12.90 -14.27 -1.33
N LYS A 132 13.95 -14.46 -0.52
CA LYS A 132 14.92 -15.57 -0.68
C LYS A 132 14.25 -16.93 -0.74
N ASN A 133 13.24 -17.18 0.08
CA ASN A 133 12.48 -18.43 0.10
C ASN A 133 10.97 -18.23 -0.14
N ALA A 134 10.57 -17.04 -0.59
CA ALA A 134 9.17 -16.76 -0.88
C ALA A 134 8.64 -17.63 -2.01
N LYS A 135 7.39 -18.06 -1.86
CA LYS A 135 6.60 -18.74 -2.89
C LYS A 135 5.40 -17.85 -3.25
N PRO A 136 4.84 -18.00 -4.47
CA PRO A 136 3.61 -17.30 -4.83
C PRO A 136 2.53 -17.53 -3.77
N ILE A 137 1.78 -16.48 -3.48
CA ILE A 137 0.69 -16.51 -2.50
C ILE A 137 -0.65 -16.49 -3.23
N GLU A 138 -1.64 -17.18 -2.66
CA GLU A 138 -3.02 -17.18 -3.18
C GLU A 138 -3.93 -16.22 -2.39
N LYS A 139 -3.56 -15.91 -1.16
CA LYS A 139 -4.33 -15.07 -0.24
C LYS A 139 -3.45 -13.95 0.29
N PHE A 140 -4.12 -12.85 0.63
CA PHE A 140 -3.45 -11.70 1.22
C PHE A 140 -2.86 -12.04 2.59
N ASP A 141 -1.59 -11.72 2.76
CA ASP A 141 -0.87 -11.78 4.03
C ASP A 141 -0.60 -10.37 4.53
N MET A 142 -1.06 -10.08 5.75
CA MET A 142 -1.00 -8.76 6.35
C MET A 142 0.42 -8.36 6.76
N ASP A 143 1.18 -9.30 7.32
CA ASP A 143 2.53 -9.05 7.81
C ASP A 143 3.47 -8.86 6.62
N LEU A 144 3.27 -9.64 5.56
CA LEU A 144 3.94 -9.46 4.28
C LEU A 144 3.62 -8.10 3.65
N PHE A 145 2.33 -7.71 3.65
CA PHE A 145 1.92 -6.41 3.14
C PHE A 145 2.60 -5.27 3.90
N PHE A 146 2.62 -5.28 5.23
CA PHE A 146 3.25 -4.20 6.01
C PHE A 146 4.77 -4.21 5.97
N SER A 147 5.38 -5.38 5.77
CA SER A 147 6.83 -5.50 5.66
C SER A 147 7.36 -4.99 4.32
N ILE A 148 6.57 -5.02 3.24
CA ILE A 148 7.02 -4.63 1.89
C ILE A 148 6.38 -3.33 1.39
N VAL A 149 5.07 -3.13 1.60
CA VAL A 149 4.30 -2.05 0.95
C VAL A 149 4.29 -0.77 1.79
N GLU A 150 4.62 0.34 1.14
CA GLU A 150 4.41 1.67 1.70
C GLU A 150 2.96 2.10 1.55
N LYS A 151 2.45 2.12 0.32
CA LYS A 151 1.11 2.59 -0.04
C LYS A 151 0.61 2.01 -1.35
N MET A 152 -0.69 2.14 -1.59
CA MET A 152 -1.35 1.83 -2.87
C MET A 152 -2.02 3.10 -3.39
N VAL A 153 -1.72 3.49 -4.62
CA VAL A 153 -2.27 4.69 -5.25
C VAL A 153 -3.32 4.28 -6.29
N VAL A 154 -4.55 4.75 -6.12
CA VAL A 154 -5.70 4.33 -6.93
C VAL A 154 -6.11 5.43 -7.91
N PHE A 155 -6.30 5.07 -9.17
CA PHE A 155 -6.82 5.93 -10.24
C PHE A 155 -8.07 5.31 -10.84
N ASP A 156 -9.18 6.06 -10.79
CA ASP A 156 -10.49 5.69 -11.35
C ASP A 156 -11.05 4.32 -10.96
N GLY A 157 -10.55 3.71 -9.88
CA GLY A 157 -10.87 2.34 -9.49
C GLY A 157 -10.39 1.28 -10.49
N LYS A 158 -9.60 1.66 -11.51
CA LYS A 158 -9.15 0.80 -12.61
C LYS A 158 -7.65 0.58 -12.65
N LYS A 159 -6.88 1.48 -12.05
CA LYS A 159 -5.42 1.39 -11.97
C LYS A 159 -4.99 1.54 -10.52
N ILE A 160 -4.13 0.64 -10.08
CA ILE A 160 -3.49 0.69 -8.78
C ILE A 160 -1.99 0.72 -9.01
N ILE A 161 -1.28 1.65 -8.39
CA ILE A 161 0.18 1.62 -8.29
C ILE A 161 0.54 1.24 -6.86
N VAL A 162 1.21 0.12 -6.69
CA VAL A 162 1.73 -0.32 -5.39
C VAL A 162 3.13 0.22 -5.24
N ARG A 163 3.34 1.07 -4.23
CA ARG A 163 4.65 1.61 -3.88
C ARG A 163 5.22 0.82 -2.71
N LEU A 164 6.39 0.22 -2.92
CA LEU A 164 7.12 -0.53 -1.90
C LEU A 164 7.88 0.43 -0.97
N LEU A 165 8.33 -0.06 0.20
CA LEU A 165 9.10 0.73 1.16
C LEU A 165 10.51 1.10 0.66
N ASP A 166 11.02 0.42 -0.36
CA ASP A 166 12.27 0.79 -1.05
C ASP A 166 12.05 1.87 -2.13
N GLY A 167 10.82 2.33 -2.33
CA GLY A 167 10.45 3.35 -3.30
C GLY A 167 10.09 2.81 -4.69
N THR A 168 10.19 1.49 -4.93
CA THR A 168 9.74 0.89 -6.19
C THR A 168 8.24 1.08 -6.38
N GLU A 169 7.83 1.42 -7.60
CA GLU A 169 6.42 1.50 -7.98
C GLU A 169 6.10 0.41 -9.00
N ILE A 170 5.12 -0.43 -8.68
CA ILE A 170 4.66 -1.52 -9.52
C ILE A 170 3.19 -1.26 -9.86
N GLU A 171 2.85 -1.29 -11.15
CA GLU A 171 1.46 -1.24 -11.57
C GLU A 171 0.78 -2.57 -11.23
N GLY A 172 -0.17 -2.52 -10.29
CA GLY A 172 -0.92 -3.67 -9.84
C GLY A 172 -1.89 -4.14 -10.92
N VAL A 173 -1.83 -5.42 -11.24
CA VAL A 173 -2.77 -6.05 -12.18
C VAL A 173 -4.14 -6.15 -11.50
N ILE A 174 -5.13 -5.46 -12.06
CA ILE A 174 -6.54 -5.59 -11.68
C ILE A 174 -7.18 -6.58 -12.66
N LYS A 175 -7.44 -7.80 -12.22
CA LYS A 175 -8.27 -8.76 -12.96
C LYS A 175 -9.69 -8.73 -12.43
#